data_AF-A0A382YLE2-F1
#
_entry.id   AF-A0A382YLE2-F1
#
_cell.length_a   1.000
_cell.length_b   1.000
_cell.length_c   1.000
_cell.angle_alpha   90.00
_cell.angle_beta   90.00
_cell.angle_gamma   90.00
#
_symmetry.space_group_name_H-M   'P 1'
#
loop_
_entity.id
_entity.type
_entity.pdbx_description
1 polymer ?
#
loop_
_entity_poly.entity_id
_entity_poly.type
_entity_poly.pdbx_seq_one_letter_code
_entity_poly.pdbx_strand_id
1 'polypeptide(L)'
;MGLPELNIILTWRAFSVSDLHPRQLWEAALGDLQVQLARPSYDTFLQNTIGVALDDDCLVIGANSSFAAEYLEKRLHSIVQSAVERVAHSPLEVRFQVVGNPSITTATNAHLQSQVQAIVSDIPIRHRIAGDSGALPLDPRYVFDQFTVGQSNELAVAAATAAAERPGEKYNPVFLYSHSGLGKTHLLHA
;
A
#
# COMPACT_ATOMS: atom_id res chain seq x y z
N MET A 1 56.99 17.51 37.93
CA MET A 1 55.82 17.68 38.82
C MET A 1 55.05 18.87 38.29
N GLY A 2 53.94 18.78 37.56
CA GLY A 2 53.24 17.70 36.87
C GLY A 2 52.43 18.41 35.76
N LEU A 3 52.34 17.81 34.58
CA LEU A 3 51.49 18.35 33.50
C LEU A 3 50.03 18.07 33.86
N PRO A 4 49.09 19.03 33.75
CA PRO A 4 47.69 18.73 33.93
C PRO A 4 47.14 18.09 32.65
N GLU A 5 46.41 16.99 32.85
CA GLU A 5 45.95 16.09 31.81
C GLU A 5 44.82 16.66 30.95
N LEU A 6 44.83 16.21 29.69
CA LEU A 6 43.77 16.35 28.70
C LEU A 6 42.48 15.69 29.20
N ASN A 7 41.52 16.48 29.65
CA ASN A 7 40.18 16.01 29.97
C ASN A 7 39.36 15.88 28.66
N ILE A 8 39.60 14.80 27.92
CA ILE A 8 38.78 14.37 26.79
C ILE A 8 37.51 13.74 27.38
N ILE A 9 36.48 14.56 27.59
CA ILE A 9 35.13 14.08 27.90
C ILE A 9 34.52 13.58 26.58
N LEU A 10 34.90 12.37 26.17
CA LEU A 10 34.14 11.58 25.21
C LEU A 10 32.87 11.11 25.92
N THR A 11 31.86 11.96 25.90
CA THR A 11 30.49 11.55 26.16
C THR A 11 30.11 10.62 25.01
N TRP A 12 30.34 9.31 25.18
CA TRP A 12 29.71 8.30 24.36
C TRP A 12 28.21 8.38 24.64
N ARG A 13 27.50 9.27 23.94
CA ARG A 13 26.09 9.06 23.69
C ARG A 13 26.04 7.75 22.90
N ALA A 14 25.60 6.68 23.57
CA ALA A 14 25.11 5.52 22.86
C ALA A 14 24.10 6.05 21.83
N PHE A 15 24.40 5.88 20.54
CA PHE A 15 23.44 6.12 19.48
C PHE A 15 22.26 5.18 19.79
N SER A 16 21.18 5.74 20.30
CA SER A 16 19.96 4.99 20.55
C SER A 16 19.24 4.83 19.21
N VAL A 17 18.69 3.66 18.92
CA VAL A 17 17.95 3.37 17.68
C VAL A 17 16.81 4.39 17.47
N SER A 18 16.32 4.99 18.56
CA SER A 18 15.30 6.05 18.57
C SER A 18 15.71 7.35 17.84
N ASP A 19 17.00 7.60 17.61
CA ASP A 19 17.49 8.75 16.83
C ASP A 19 17.52 8.48 15.31
N LEU A 20 17.34 7.22 14.90
CA LEU A 20 17.31 6.83 13.48
C LEU A 20 15.92 7.01 12.90
N HIS A 21 15.82 7.71 11.77
CA HIS A 21 14.54 7.82 11.07
C HIS A 21 14.22 6.47 10.38
N PRO A 22 13.00 5.91 10.51
CA PRO A 22 12.64 4.59 9.96
C PRO A 22 12.95 4.48 8.46
N ARG A 23 12.70 5.56 7.71
CA ARG A 23 13.00 5.65 6.28
C ARG A 23 14.51 5.53 6.00
N GLN A 24 15.36 6.19 6.77
CA GLN A 24 16.82 6.17 6.55
C GLN A 24 17.41 4.78 6.87
N LEU A 25 16.95 4.17 7.97
CA LEU A 25 17.35 2.82 8.34
C LEU A 25 16.98 1.81 7.23
N TRP A 26 15.76 1.92 6.71
CA TRP A 26 15.29 1.06 5.63
C TRP A 26 16.02 1.31 4.30
N GLU A 27 16.31 2.57 3.94
CA GLU A 27 17.09 2.91 2.74
C GLU A 27 18.49 2.31 2.77
N ALA A 28 19.16 2.33 3.93
CA ALA A 28 20.45 1.68 4.10
C ALA A 28 20.35 0.15 3.98
N ALA A 29 19.32 -0.47 4.55
CA ALA A 29 19.06 -1.90 4.40
C ALA A 29 18.74 -2.30 2.95
N LEU A 30 18.02 -1.46 2.21
CA LEU A 30 17.75 -1.67 0.77
C LEU A 30 19.03 -1.68 -0.06
N GLY A 31 19.99 -0.80 0.26
CA GLY A 31 21.31 -0.79 -0.40
C GLY A 31 22.06 -2.11 -0.23
N ASP A 32 22.03 -2.68 0.98
CA ASP A 32 22.64 -3.98 1.26
C ASP A 32 21.89 -5.14 0.56
N LEU A 33 20.55 -5.13 0.62
CA LEU A 33 19.71 -6.13 -0.05
C LEU A 33 19.84 -6.12 -1.57
N GLN A 34 20.09 -4.96 -2.18
CA GLN A 34 20.28 -4.84 -3.63
C GLN A 34 21.52 -5.61 -4.13
N VAL A 35 22.53 -5.76 -3.28
CA VAL A 35 23.76 -6.52 -3.60
C VAL A 35 23.56 -8.01 -3.40
N GLN A 36 22.69 -8.41 -2.47
CA GLN A 36 22.49 -9.81 -2.11
C GLN A 36 21.41 -10.52 -2.94
N LEU A 37 20.49 -9.76 -3.56
CA LEU A 37 19.35 -10.31 -4.30
C LEU A 37 19.49 -10.16 -5.81
N ALA A 38 18.89 -11.10 -6.55
CA ALA A 38 18.76 -10.99 -7.99
C ALA A 38 17.85 -9.80 -8.35
N ARG A 39 18.24 -9.03 -9.38
CA ARG A 39 17.54 -7.82 -9.87
C ARG A 39 16.01 -7.99 -9.96
N PRO A 40 15.46 -9.04 -10.60
CA PRO A 40 14.00 -9.18 -10.71
C PRO A 40 13.27 -9.29 -9.36
N SER A 41 13.90 -9.93 -8.37
CA SER A 41 13.32 -10.06 -7.03
C SER A 41 13.32 -8.73 -6.28
N TYR A 42 14.43 -7.99 -6.39
CA TYR A 42 14.56 -6.68 -5.78
C TYR A 42 13.56 -5.67 -6.37
N ASP A 43 13.53 -5.56 -7.70
CA ASP A 43 12.70 -4.57 -8.41
C ASP A 43 11.20 -4.81 -8.15
N THR A 44 10.79 -6.08 -8.09
CA THR A 44 9.39 -6.47 -7.89
C THR A 44 8.93 -6.26 -6.44
N PHE A 45 9.73 -6.69 -5.46
CA PHE A 45 9.25 -6.86 -4.08
C PHE A 45 9.80 -5.83 -3.09
N LEU A 46 10.95 -5.20 -3.37
CA LEU A 46 11.66 -4.34 -2.42
C LEU A 46 11.76 -2.88 -2.87
N GLN A 47 11.90 -2.61 -4.17
CA GLN A 47 12.16 -1.26 -4.69
C GLN A 47 11.16 -0.19 -4.22
N ASN A 48 9.89 -0.55 -4.06
CA ASN A 48 8.81 0.37 -3.69
C ASN A 48 8.35 0.21 -2.23
N THR A 49 9.20 -0.34 -1.37
CA THR A 49 8.91 -0.50 0.07
C THR A 49 9.46 0.66 0.88
N ILE A 50 8.86 0.95 2.03
CA ILE A 50 9.26 2.06 2.90
C ILE A 50 9.35 1.62 4.37
N GLY A 51 10.26 2.20 5.13
CA GLY A 51 10.20 2.13 6.59
C GLY A 51 9.07 3.01 7.10
N VAL A 52 8.07 2.40 7.76
CA VAL A 52 6.84 3.06 8.21
C VAL A 52 6.98 3.57 9.63
N ALA A 53 7.42 2.69 10.52
CA ALA A 53 7.56 2.96 11.93
C ALA A 53 8.80 2.23 12.45
N LEU A 54 9.45 2.84 13.42
CA LEU A 54 10.57 2.25 14.15
C LEU A 54 10.27 2.46 15.62
N ASP A 55 10.24 1.37 16.35
CA ASP A 55 10.24 1.32 17.81
C ASP A 55 11.56 0.68 18.26
N ASP A 56 11.86 0.69 19.57
CA ASP A 56 13.17 0.29 20.10
C ASP A 56 13.60 -1.12 19.66
N ASP A 57 12.64 -2.04 19.51
CA ASP A 57 12.89 -3.45 19.14
C ASP A 57 12.25 -3.87 17.79
N CYS A 58 11.59 -2.96 17.05
CA CYS A 58 10.86 -3.34 15.84
C CYS A 58 10.87 -2.29 14.72
N LEU A 59 11.25 -2.71 13.51
CA LEU A 59 11.08 -1.95 12.27
C LEU A 59 9.87 -2.49 11.48
N VAL A 60 8.93 -1.59 11.19
CA VAL A 60 7.77 -1.89 10.33
C VAL A 60 8.06 -1.44 8.90
N ILE A 61 8.00 -2.39 7.96
CA ILE A 61 8.20 -2.16 6.54
C ILE A 61 6.85 -2.18 5.82
N GLY A 62 6.57 -1.11 5.10
CA GLY A 62 5.40 -0.95 4.26
C GLY A 62 5.65 -1.45 2.84
N ALA A 63 4.89 -2.46 2.42
CA ALA A 63 4.86 -2.94 1.04
C ALA A 63 3.65 -2.37 0.28
N ASN A 64 3.81 -2.20 -1.03
CA ASN A 64 2.79 -1.60 -1.90
C ASN A 64 1.59 -2.52 -2.23
N SER A 65 1.63 -3.78 -1.81
CA SER A 65 0.60 -4.78 -2.06
C SER A 65 0.66 -5.89 -1.01
N SER A 66 -0.46 -6.59 -0.81
CA SER A 66 -0.53 -7.77 0.06
C SER A 66 0.37 -8.89 -0.42
N PHE A 67 0.45 -9.10 -1.74
CA PHE A 67 1.34 -10.12 -2.33
C PHE A 67 2.81 -9.84 -2.04
N ALA A 68 3.24 -8.57 -2.14
CA ALA A 68 4.61 -8.20 -1.79
C ALA A 68 4.89 -8.38 -0.30
N ALA A 69 3.98 -7.97 0.59
CA ALA A 69 4.11 -8.21 2.02
C ALA A 69 4.24 -9.70 2.35
N GLU A 70 3.36 -10.54 1.78
CA GLU A 70 3.38 -11.99 1.99
C GLU A 70 4.65 -12.65 1.44
N TYR A 71 5.13 -12.20 0.26
CA TYR A 71 6.38 -12.71 -0.32
C TYR A 71 7.58 -12.35 0.56
N LEU A 72 7.65 -11.10 1.04
CA LEU A 72 8.69 -10.67 1.96
C LEU A 72 8.69 -11.51 3.23
N GLU A 73 7.52 -11.71 3.84
CA GLU A 73 7.36 -12.49 5.06
C GLU A 73 7.71 -13.98 4.88
N LYS A 74 7.29 -14.62 3.78
CA LYS A 74 7.46 -16.06 3.59
C LYS A 74 8.76 -16.48 2.94
N ARG A 75 9.43 -15.58 2.21
CA ARG A 75 10.61 -15.92 1.39
C ARG A 75 11.82 -15.07 1.67
N LEU A 76 11.65 -13.79 1.96
CA LEU A 76 12.76 -12.86 2.14
C LEU A 76 12.98 -12.44 3.61
N HIS A 77 12.18 -12.94 4.55
CA HIS A 77 12.24 -12.50 5.93
C HIS A 77 13.63 -12.68 6.54
N SER A 78 14.28 -13.83 6.34
CA SER A 78 15.61 -14.09 6.92
C SER A 78 16.67 -13.12 6.40
N ILE A 79 16.66 -12.84 5.09
CA ILE A 79 17.65 -11.94 4.47
C ILE A 79 17.38 -10.48 4.84
N VAL A 80 16.10 -10.08 4.89
CA VAL A 80 15.68 -8.75 5.31
C VAL A 80 16.02 -8.50 6.78
N GLN A 81 15.68 -9.45 7.66
CA GLN A 81 16.03 -9.41 9.09
C GLN A 81 17.55 -9.22 9.27
N SER A 82 18.34 -10.06 8.60
CA SER A 82 19.80 -9.98 8.69
C SER A 82 20.38 -8.66 8.16
N ALA A 83 19.78 -8.09 7.12
CA ALA A 83 20.19 -6.79 6.59
C ALA A 83 19.86 -5.65 7.56
N VAL A 84 18.66 -5.66 8.14
CA VAL A 84 18.23 -4.65 9.11
C VAL A 84 19.09 -4.69 10.37
N GLU A 85 19.35 -5.85 10.94
CA GLU A 85 20.21 -5.99 12.13
C GLU A 85 21.65 -5.53 11.88
N ARG A 86 22.19 -5.80 10.68
CA ARG A 86 23.54 -5.38 10.29
C ARG A 86 23.66 -3.87 10.20
N VAL A 87 22.63 -3.21 9.68
CA VAL A 87 22.60 -1.74 9.53
C VAL A 87 22.27 -1.05 10.86
N ALA A 88 21.34 -1.62 11.65
CA ALA A 88 20.97 -1.09 12.96
C ALA A 88 22.05 -1.32 14.03
N HIS A 89 22.95 -2.29 13.79
CA HIS A 89 23.93 -2.77 14.77
C HIS A 89 23.29 -3.28 16.08
N SER A 90 22.03 -3.71 16.01
CA SER A 90 21.23 -4.22 17.13
C SER A 90 20.25 -5.30 16.64
N PRO A 91 19.81 -6.22 17.51
CA PRO A 91 18.70 -7.11 17.19
C PRO A 91 17.43 -6.28 17.05
N LEU A 92 16.81 -6.29 15.87
CA LEU A 92 15.62 -5.49 15.57
C LEU A 92 14.62 -6.34 14.80
N GLU A 93 13.46 -6.61 15.36
CA GLU A 93 12.41 -7.42 14.73
C GLU A 93 11.87 -6.71 13.49
N VAL A 94 11.75 -7.43 12.37
CA VAL A 94 11.14 -6.89 11.15
C VAL A 94 9.70 -7.36 11.02
N ARG A 95 8.78 -6.41 10.80
CA ARG A 95 7.38 -6.70 10.47
C ARG A 95 6.99 -6.09 9.13
N PHE A 96 6.11 -6.77 8.41
CA PHE A 96 5.61 -6.31 7.11
C PHE A 96 4.15 -5.90 7.23
N GLN A 97 3.80 -4.76 6.62
CA GLN A 97 2.41 -4.34 6.47
C GLN A 97 2.14 -3.83 5.06
N VAL A 98 0.89 -3.85 4.64
CA VAL A 98 0.48 -3.22 3.38
C VAL A 98 0.28 -1.73 3.63
N VAL A 99 0.98 -0.90 2.86
CA VAL A 99 0.74 0.53 2.79
C VAL A 99 0.20 0.83 1.41
N GLY A 100 -0.99 1.44 1.36
CA GLY A 100 -1.52 1.95 0.11
C GLY A 100 -0.52 2.93 -0.48
N ASN A 101 0.06 2.61 -1.63
CA ASN A 101 0.99 3.50 -2.29
C ASN A 101 0.24 4.80 -2.63
N PRO A 102 0.55 5.96 -2.02
CA PRO A 102 -0.10 7.22 -2.40
C PRO A 102 0.18 7.55 -3.86
N SER A 103 1.20 6.95 -4.49
CA SER A 103 1.48 7.08 -5.92
C SER A 103 0.52 6.27 -6.80
N ILE A 104 0.00 5.13 -6.34
CA ILE A 104 -1.06 4.41 -7.09
C ILE A 104 -2.39 5.10 -6.82
N THR A 105 -2.66 5.53 -5.58
CA THR A 105 -3.88 6.28 -5.28
C THR A 105 -3.90 7.65 -5.94
N THR A 106 -2.76 8.32 -6.17
CA THR A 106 -2.71 9.66 -6.78
C THR A 106 -2.43 9.62 -8.28
N ALA A 107 -1.57 8.74 -8.79
CA ALA A 107 -1.31 8.67 -10.25
C ALA A 107 -2.37 7.86 -10.99
N THR A 108 -2.98 6.84 -10.37
CA THR A 108 -4.14 6.16 -10.96
C THR A 108 -5.37 7.06 -10.89
N ASN A 109 -5.58 7.83 -9.80
CA ASN A 109 -6.65 8.84 -9.79
C ASN A 109 -6.37 9.99 -10.75
N ALA A 110 -5.16 10.55 -10.83
CA ALA A 110 -4.87 11.69 -11.70
C ALA A 110 -4.80 11.32 -13.19
N HIS A 111 -4.26 10.15 -13.55
CA HIS A 111 -4.19 9.69 -14.93
C HIS A 111 -5.52 9.13 -15.43
N LEU A 112 -6.31 8.45 -14.58
CA LEU A 112 -7.69 8.10 -14.92
C LEU A 112 -8.60 9.32 -14.91
N GLN A 113 -8.43 10.30 -14.02
CA GLN A 113 -9.20 11.55 -14.07
C GLN A 113 -8.91 12.33 -15.35
N SER A 114 -7.65 12.44 -15.77
CA SER A 114 -7.29 13.18 -17.00
C SER A 114 -7.68 12.43 -18.29
N GLN A 115 -7.61 11.09 -18.32
CA GLN A 115 -8.12 10.31 -19.45
C GLN A 115 -9.65 10.25 -19.49
N VAL A 116 -10.33 10.13 -18.34
CA VAL A 116 -11.80 10.26 -18.27
C VAL A 116 -12.22 11.67 -18.68
N GLN A 117 -11.50 12.73 -18.31
CA GLN A 117 -11.82 14.10 -18.74
C GLN A 117 -11.73 14.27 -20.27
N ALA A 118 -10.74 13.66 -20.92
CA ALA A 118 -10.55 13.75 -22.37
C ALA A 118 -11.55 12.89 -23.17
N ILE A 119 -11.95 11.73 -22.63
CA ILE A 119 -12.98 10.88 -23.24
C ILE A 119 -14.37 11.50 -23.03
N VAL A 120 -14.61 12.15 -21.88
CA VAL A 120 -15.88 12.82 -21.55
C VAL A 120 -16.06 14.13 -22.32
N SER A 121 -14.98 14.81 -22.72
CA SER A 121 -15.08 16.07 -23.48
C SER A 121 -15.58 15.94 -24.92
N ASP A 122 -15.52 14.75 -25.52
CA ASP A 122 -15.99 14.50 -26.90
C ASP A 122 -17.29 13.66 -26.96
N ILE A 123 -17.80 13.24 -25.80
CA ILE A 123 -19.15 12.69 -25.68
C ILE A 123 -20.07 13.89 -25.40
N PRO A 124 -21.14 14.11 -26.19
CA PRO A 124 -22.11 15.15 -25.88
C PRO A 124 -22.91 14.72 -24.64
N ILE A 125 -22.33 14.87 -23.45
CA ILE A 125 -23.04 14.71 -22.19
C ILE A 125 -23.92 15.95 -22.05
N ARG A 126 -25.19 15.76 -22.40
CA ARG A 126 -26.25 16.73 -22.10
C ARG A 126 -26.34 16.86 -20.58
N HIS A 127 -25.64 17.85 -20.05
CA HIS A 127 -25.69 18.24 -18.66
C HIS A 127 -27.06 18.84 -18.36
N ARG A 128 -28.01 18.01 -17.91
CA ARG A 128 -29.20 18.48 -17.21
C ARG A 128 -28.88 18.50 -15.72
N ILE A 129 -28.38 19.62 -15.23
CA ILE A 129 -28.52 19.96 -13.81
C ILE A 129 -29.62 21.00 -13.72
N ALA A 130 -30.80 20.55 -13.27
CA ALA A 130 -31.75 21.34 -12.50
C ALA A 130 -32.90 20.42 -12.04
N GLY A 131 -32.78 19.91 -10.81
CA GLY A 131 -33.88 19.29 -10.07
C GLY A 131 -33.93 17.76 -10.16
N ASP A 132 -33.60 17.13 -9.04
CA ASP A 132 -33.65 15.69 -8.76
C ASP A 132 -32.50 14.85 -9.36
N SER A 133 -32.05 13.90 -8.55
CA SER A 133 -30.79 13.15 -8.57
C SER A 133 -30.27 12.78 -9.97
N GLY A 134 -29.12 13.37 -10.36
CA GLY A 134 -28.42 13.10 -11.63
C GLY A 134 -27.72 11.74 -11.71
N ALA A 135 -28.32 10.70 -11.13
CA ALA A 135 -27.94 9.32 -11.36
C ALA A 135 -28.55 8.87 -12.69
N LEU A 136 -27.78 8.15 -13.53
CA LEU A 136 -28.40 7.33 -14.56
C LEU A 136 -29.44 6.43 -13.88
N PRO A 137 -30.67 6.28 -14.42
CA PRO A 137 -31.67 5.47 -13.77
C PRO A 137 -31.14 4.05 -13.57
N LEU A 138 -31.05 3.65 -12.30
CA LEU A 138 -30.62 2.31 -11.96
C LEU A 138 -31.72 1.33 -12.41
N ASP A 139 -31.39 0.41 -13.31
CA ASP A 139 -32.23 -0.75 -13.62
C ASP A 139 -32.54 -1.55 -12.33
N PRO A 140 -33.82 -1.66 -11.92
CA PRO A 140 -34.22 -2.31 -10.68
C PRO A 140 -33.97 -3.82 -10.65
N ARG A 141 -33.57 -4.42 -11.78
CA ARG A 141 -33.17 -5.84 -11.86
C ARG A 141 -31.76 -6.09 -11.33
N TYR A 142 -30.96 -5.06 -11.16
CA TYR A 142 -29.60 -5.16 -10.65
C TYR A 142 -29.56 -4.64 -9.22
N VAL A 143 -30.09 -5.45 -8.28
CA VAL A 143 -30.02 -5.22 -6.83
C VAL A 143 -29.26 -6.35 -6.15
N PHE A 144 -28.62 -6.08 -5.00
CA PHE A 144 -27.82 -7.09 -4.28
C PHE A 144 -28.62 -8.35 -3.97
N ASP A 145 -29.89 -8.21 -3.58
CA ASP A 145 -30.79 -9.33 -3.23
C ASP A 145 -31.00 -10.33 -4.39
N GLN A 146 -30.84 -9.88 -5.64
CA GLN A 146 -31.00 -10.71 -6.84
C GLN A 146 -29.66 -11.26 -7.36
N PHE A 147 -28.55 -11.00 -6.67
CA PHE A 147 -27.23 -11.49 -7.06
C PHE A 147 -26.95 -12.87 -6.48
N THR A 148 -26.56 -13.83 -7.32
CA THR A 148 -26.18 -15.17 -6.87
C THR A 148 -24.78 -15.16 -6.26
N VAL A 149 -24.71 -15.27 -4.93
CA VAL A 149 -23.46 -15.38 -4.18
C VAL A 149 -22.96 -16.84 -4.16
N GLY A 150 -21.66 -17.02 -4.37
CA GLY A 150 -20.96 -18.29 -4.22
C GLY A 150 -19.50 -18.05 -3.84
N GLN A 151 -18.77 -19.12 -3.53
CA GLN A 151 -17.41 -19.05 -2.99
C GLN A 151 -16.43 -18.24 -3.88
N SER A 152 -16.65 -18.22 -5.19
CA SER A 152 -15.80 -17.51 -6.16
C SER A 152 -16.09 -16.00 -6.26
N ASN A 153 -17.22 -15.52 -5.77
CA ASN A 153 -17.63 -14.10 -5.88
C ASN A 153 -17.99 -13.47 -4.54
N GLU A 154 -17.94 -14.21 -3.43
CA GLU A 154 -18.24 -13.76 -2.07
C GLU A 154 -17.47 -12.49 -1.68
N LEU A 155 -16.16 -12.44 -1.95
CA LEU A 155 -15.32 -11.27 -1.69
C LEU A 155 -15.74 -10.05 -2.51
N ALA A 156 -16.12 -10.26 -3.78
CA ALA A 156 -16.54 -9.16 -4.67
C ALA A 156 -17.87 -8.56 -4.21
N VAL A 157 -18.80 -9.41 -3.78
CA VAL A 157 -20.09 -9.00 -3.20
C VAL A 157 -19.86 -8.23 -1.92
N ALA A 158 -19.09 -8.78 -0.98
CA ALA A 158 -18.80 -8.12 0.30
C ALA A 158 -18.14 -6.74 0.12
N ALA A 159 -17.19 -6.61 -0.82
CA ALA A 159 -16.55 -5.34 -1.13
C ALA A 159 -17.53 -4.32 -1.74
N ALA A 160 -18.36 -4.75 -2.69
CA ALA A 160 -19.36 -3.89 -3.32
C ALA A 160 -20.43 -3.41 -2.33
N THR A 161 -20.96 -4.32 -1.50
CA THR A 161 -21.91 -3.99 -0.44
C THR A 161 -21.30 -3.04 0.58
N ALA A 162 -20.09 -3.31 1.07
CA ALA A 162 -19.43 -2.44 2.04
C ALA A 162 -19.18 -1.01 1.48
N ALA A 163 -18.85 -0.90 0.19
CA ALA A 163 -18.67 0.40 -0.46
C ALA A 163 -19.99 1.14 -0.69
N ALA A 164 -21.09 0.43 -0.96
CA ALA A 164 -22.43 1.00 -1.10
C ALA A 164 -22.99 1.47 0.26
N GLU A 165 -22.75 0.71 1.33
CA GLU A 165 -23.19 1.07 2.70
C GLU A 165 -22.40 2.24 3.29
N ARG A 166 -21.09 2.29 3.06
CA ARG A 166 -20.19 3.33 3.60
C ARG A 166 -19.37 3.99 2.49
N PRO A 167 -20.00 4.80 1.62
CA PRO A 167 -19.34 5.40 0.47
C PRO A 167 -18.22 6.35 0.92
N GLY A 168 -16.99 6.06 0.51
CA GLY A 168 -15.81 6.92 0.72
C GLY A 168 -14.99 6.58 1.97
N GLU A 169 -15.43 5.62 2.79
CA GLU A 169 -14.70 5.20 3.99
C GLU A 169 -13.88 3.92 3.77
N LYS A 170 -14.52 2.86 3.27
CA LYS A 170 -13.89 1.56 3.05
C LYS A 170 -14.19 1.03 1.66
N TYR A 171 -13.18 0.41 1.06
CA TYR A 171 -13.25 -0.25 -0.25
C TYR A 171 -13.67 0.66 -1.41
N ASN A 172 -13.83 1.97 -1.22
CA ASN A 172 -14.07 2.94 -2.28
C ASN A 172 -12.77 3.70 -2.61
N PRO A 173 -12.21 3.61 -3.82
CA PRO A 173 -12.77 2.96 -5.01
C PRO A 173 -12.67 1.42 -5.01
N VAL A 174 -13.78 0.76 -5.38
CA VAL A 174 -13.84 -0.70 -5.60
C VAL A 174 -13.39 -0.99 -7.02
N PHE A 175 -12.45 -1.92 -7.18
CA PHE A 175 -12.05 -2.44 -8.50
C PHE A 175 -12.43 -3.91 -8.62
N LEU A 176 -13.22 -4.25 -9.64
CA LEU A 176 -13.63 -5.62 -9.95
C LEU A 176 -12.99 -6.11 -11.26
N TYR A 177 -12.14 -7.13 -11.17
CA TYR A 177 -11.47 -7.73 -12.33
C TYR A 177 -11.78 -9.22 -12.46
N SER A 178 -12.35 -9.61 -13.60
CA SER A 178 -12.70 -10.99 -13.92
C SER A 178 -13.13 -11.13 -15.39
N HIS A 179 -13.18 -12.36 -15.93
CA HIS A 179 -13.76 -12.65 -17.25
C HIS A 179 -15.22 -12.16 -17.38
N SER A 180 -15.73 -12.02 -18.61
CA SER A 180 -17.13 -11.60 -18.86
C SER A 180 -18.14 -12.60 -18.25
N GLY A 181 -19.34 -12.12 -17.92
CA GLY A 181 -20.42 -12.96 -17.37
C GLY A 181 -20.36 -13.23 -15.86
N LEU A 182 -19.33 -12.74 -15.15
CA LEU A 182 -19.15 -12.97 -13.71
C LEU A 182 -19.81 -11.89 -12.82
N GLY A 183 -20.80 -11.17 -13.35
CA GLY A 183 -21.63 -10.27 -12.53
C GLY A 183 -21.07 -8.89 -12.19
N LYS A 184 -19.93 -8.47 -12.76
CA LYS A 184 -19.32 -7.14 -12.50
C LYS A 184 -20.30 -5.98 -12.71
N THR A 185 -21.04 -6.00 -13.82
CA THR A 185 -22.02 -4.95 -14.12
C THR A 185 -23.15 -4.93 -13.11
N HIS A 186 -23.60 -6.10 -12.62
CA HIS A 186 -24.61 -6.20 -11.58
C HIS A 186 -24.09 -5.59 -10.28
N LEU A 187 -22.88 -5.96 -9.84
CA LEU A 187 -22.28 -5.46 -8.59
C LEU A 187 -21.92 -3.97 -8.61
N LEU A 188 -21.60 -3.41 -9.78
CA LEU A 188 -21.35 -1.97 -9.93
C LEU A 188 -22.63 -1.14 -9.93
N HIS A 189 -23.77 -1.80 -10.19
CA HIS A 189 -25.05 -1.14 -10.41
C HIS A 189 -25.98 -1.26 -9.19
N ALA A 190 -25.87 -2.36 -8.45
CA ALA A 190 -26.60 -2.64 -7.21
C ALA A 190 -26.18 -1.73 -6.05
#